data_AF-A0A6B3FK36-F1
#
_entry.id   AF-A0A6B3FK36-F1
#
_cell.length_a   1.000
_cell.length_b   1.000
_cell.length_c   1.000
_cell.angle_alpha   90.00
_cell.angle_beta   90.00
_cell.angle_gamma   90.00
#
_symmetry.space_group_name_H-M   'P 1'
#
loop_
_entity.id
_entity.type
_entity.pdbx_description
1 polymer ?
#
loop_
_entity_poly.entity_id
_entity_poly.type
_entity_poly.pdbx_seq_one_letter_code
_entity_poly.pdbx_strand_id
1 'polypeptide(L)'
;LVEGVGSGDHTGLPFTEVFRLDDPDGSEQLMKRVLAGEGPVRDHLVRGRLRRIPGDRQFLTSLYRLHGPGGPDAPALGLVVAVVDVTERERGRA
;
A
#
# COMPACT_ATOMS: atom_id res chain seq x y z
N LEU A 1 -9.14 -13.37 15.64
CA LEU A 1 -8.48 -13.65 14.35
C LEU A 1 -8.98 -12.62 13.36
N VAL A 2 -8.11 -11.94 12.62
CA VAL A 2 -8.53 -11.17 11.45
C VAL A 2 -8.82 -12.22 10.36
N GLU A 3 -10.07 -12.36 9.94
CA GLU A 3 -10.40 -13.18 8.77
C GLU A 3 -9.71 -12.54 7.56
N GLY A 4 -8.64 -13.19 7.08
CA GLY A 4 -7.99 -12.79 5.84
C GLY A 4 -8.93 -13.02 4.67
N VAL A 5 -8.99 -12.07 3.75
CA VAL A 5 -9.71 -12.24 2.49
C VAL A 5 -8.91 -13.16 1.58
N GLY A 6 -9.57 -14.05 0.84
CA GLY A 6 -8.93 -14.86 -0.18
C GLY A 6 -8.28 -13.97 -1.25
N SER A 7 -6.99 -14.21 -1.54
CA SER A 7 -6.18 -13.37 -2.44
C SER A 7 -6.77 -13.18 -3.85
N GLY A 8 -7.60 -14.12 -4.32
CA GLY A 8 -8.28 -14.04 -5.61
C GLY A 8 -9.26 -12.88 -5.74
N ASP A 9 -9.85 -12.41 -4.63
CA ASP A 9 -10.86 -11.33 -4.62
C ASP A 9 -10.28 -9.94 -4.96
N HIS A 10 -8.95 -9.82 -5.03
CA HIS A 10 -8.26 -8.54 -5.23
C HIS A 10 -7.48 -8.47 -6.55
N THR A 11 -7.37 -9.58 -7.28
CA THR A 11 -6.58 -9.64 -8.51
C THR A 11 -7.32 -8.98 -9.67
N GLY A 12 -6.63 -8.12 -10.42
CA GLY A 12 -7.21 -7.41 -11.57
C GLY A 12 -8.03 -6.16 -11.22
N LEU A 13 -8.23 -5.88 -9.93
CA LEU A 13 -8.88 -4.65 -9.48
C LEU A 13 -7.84 -3.53 -9.30
N PRO A 14 -8.20 -2.26 -9.60
CA PRO A 14 -7.38 -1.12 -9.24
C PRO A 14 -7.14 -1.07 -7.72
N PHE A 15 -5.94 -0.66 -7.32
CA PHE A 15 -5.58 -0.52 -5.91
C PHE A 15 -6.57 0.35 -5.11
N THR A 16 -7.03 1.46 -5.70
CA THR A 16 -7.98 2.40 -5.12
C THR A 16 -9.39 1.81 -4.92
N GLU A 17 -9.73 0.72 -5.62
CA GLU A 17 -10.97 -0.01 -5.40
C GLU A 17 -10.88 -1.02 -4.24
N VAL A 18 -9.68 -1.58 -4.04
CA VAL A 18 -9.39 -2.51 -2.94
C VAL A 18 -9.22 -1.75 -1.63
N PHE A 19 -8.50 -0.63 -1.67
CA PHE A 19 -8.20 0.22 -0.52
C PHE A 19 -8.88 1.58 -0.66
N ARG A 20 -9.83 1.88 0.22
CA ARG A 20 -10.47 3.20 0.28
C ARG A 20 -9.66 4.10 1.19
N LEU A 21 -8.59 4.67 0.64
CA LEU A 21 -7.71 5.59 1.36
C LEU A 21 -8.34 6.97 1.50
N ASP A 22 -7.92 7.70 2.52
CA ASP A 22 -8.35 9.09 2.73
C ASP A 22 -7.74 10.04 1.68
N ASP A 23 -6.52 9.74 1.22
CA ASP A 23 -5.81 10.43 0.13
C ASP A 23 -5.37 9.44 -0.96
N PRO A 24 -6.29 9.03 -1.85
CA PRO A 24 -5.98 8.06 -2.91
C PRO A 24 -5.03 8.64 -3.96
N ASP A 25 -5.16 9.92 -4.31
CA ASP A 25 -4.34 10.58 -5.33
C ASP A 25 -2.90 10.74 -4.86
N GLY A 26 -2.68 11.19 -3.63
CA GLY A 26 -1.34 11.29 -3.05
C GLY A 26 -0.66 9.93 -2.94
N SER A 27 -1.43 8.90 -2.60
CA SER A 27 -0.94 7.51 -2.54
C SER A 27 -0.54 6.98 -3.92
N GLU A 28 -1.35 7.24 -4.96
CA GLU A 28 -1.02 6.87 -6.33
C GLU A 28 0.25 7.59 -6.83
N GLN A 29 0.38 8.88 -6.55
CA GLN A 29 1.57 9.65 -6.92
C GLN A 29 2.82 9.14 -6.18
N LEU A 30 2.69 8.74 -4.91
CA LEU A 30 3.77 8.08 -4.17
C LEU A 30 4.19 6.77 -4.86
N MET A 31 3.23 5.93 -5.26
CA MET A 31 3.53 4.68 -5.99
C MET A 31 4.22 4.94 -7.33
N LYS A 32 3.76 5.94 -8.10
CA LYS A 32 4.36 6.32 -9.38
C LYS A 32 5.82 6.75 -9.24
N ARG A 33 6.15 7.54 -8.21
CA ARG A 33 7.54 7.93 -7.93
C ARG A 33 8.44 6.74 -7.65
N VAL A 34 7.97 5.78 -6.84
CA VAL A 34 8.73 4.54 -6.57
C VAL A 34 8.91 3.75 -7.87
N LEU A 35 7.88 3.61 -8.69
CA LEU A 35 7.97 2.95 -10.00
C LEU A 35 8.92 3.65 -10.97
N ALA A 36 8.99 4.98 -10.92
CA ALA A 36 9.92 5.80 -11.70
C ALA A 36 11.38 5.69 -11.23
N GLY A 37 11.63 5.02 -10.10
CA GLY A 37 12.98 4.81 -9.58
C GLY A 37 13.48 5.89 -8.64
N GLU A 38 12.60 6.75 -8.11
CA GLU A 38 12.98 7.80 -7.14
C GLU A 38 13.36 7.24 -5.74
N GLY A 39 13.39 5.93 -5.60
CA GLY A 39 13.75 5.22 -4.37
C GLY A 39 12.56 4.60 -3.65
N PRO A 40 12.82 3.74 -2.64
CA PRO A 40 11.76 3.13 -1.85
C PRO A 40 11.13 4.12 -0.88
N VAL A 41 9.88 3.86 -0.51
CA VAL A 41 9.23 4.53 0.62
C VAL A 41 9.19 3.56 1.80
N ARG A 42 9.56 4.04 2.99
CA ARG A 42 9.55 3.26 4.21
C ARG A 42 8.65 3.90 5.24
N ASP A 43 7.93 3.05 5.98
CA ASP A 43 7.16 3.42 7.16
C ASP A 43 6.23 4.64 6.97
N HIS A 44 5.58 4.72 5.80
CA HIS A 44 4.64 5.78 5.48
C HIS A 44 3.27 5.47 6.06
N LEU A 45 2.81 6.33 6.96
CA LEU A 45 1.51 6.19 7.60
C LEU A 45 0.39 6.64 6.66
N VAL A 46 -0.52 5.72 6.36
CA VAL A 46 -1.67 5.94 5.49
C VAL A 46 -2.95 5.68 6.27
N ARG A 47 -3.97 6.49 6.05
CA ARG A 47 -5.30 6.31 6.63
C ARG A 47 -6.28 5.86 5.57
N GLY A 48 -7.23 5.03 5.98
CA GLY A 48 -8.29 4.60 5.10
C GLY A 48 -9.23 3.60 5.74
N ARG A 49 -10.04 2.98 4.88
CA ARG A 49 -11.04 1.98 5.23
C ARG A 49 -10.87 0.75 4.35
N LEU A 50 -11.01 -0.42 4.97
CA LEU A 50 -11.06 -1.68 4.25
C LEU A 50 -12.52 -2.04 3.99
N ARG A 51 -12.83 -2.52 2.77
CA ARG A 51 -14.23 -2.81 2.38
C ARG A 51 -14.98 -3.73 3.34
N ARG A 52 -14.29 -4.69 3.98
CA ARG A 52 -14.90 -5.72 4.83
C ARG A 52 -14.62 -5.55 6.32
N ILE A 53 -13.78 -4.59 6.72
CA ILE A 53 -13.45 -4.35 8.13
C ILE A 53 -14.00 -2.97 8.54
N PRO A 54 -14.94 -2.91 9.50
CA PRO A 54 -15.55 -1.64 9.91
C PRO A 54 -14.57 -0.65 10.56
N GLY A 55 -14.85 0.62 10.33
CA GLY A 55 -14.19 1.76 10.97
C GLY A 55 -12.91 2.20 10.26
N ASP A 56 -12.43 3.38 10.66
CA ASP A 56 -11.18 3.93 10.13
C ASP A 56 -10.00 3.09 10.60
N ARG A 57 -9.01 2.99 9.73
CA ARG A 57 -7.79 2.23 9.95
C ARG A 57 -6.58 3.08 9.62
N GLN A 58 -5.50 2.79 10.33
CA GLN A 58 -4.20 3.39 10.08
C GLN A 58 -3.20 2.28 9.75
N PHE A 59 -2.51 2.45 8.63
CA PHE A 59 -1.58 1.48 8.09
C PHE A 59 -0.19 2.08 7.99
N LEU A 60 0.81 1.33 8.43
CA LEU A 60 2.20 1.64 8.12
C LEU A 60 2.55 0.90 6.83
N THR A 61 2.94 1.65 5.81
CA THR A 61 3.17 1.12 4.46
C THR A 61 4.60 1.36 4.00
N SER A 62 5.19 0.33 3.40
CA SER A 62 6.50 0.44 2.74
C SER A 62 6.38 -0.04 1.30
N LEU A 63 6.91 0.75 0.37
CA LEU A 63 6.79 0.55 -1.06
C LEU A 63 8.18 0.33 -1.67
N TYR A 64 8.31 -0.74 -2.44
CA TYR A 64 9.56 -1.12 -3.10
C TYR A 64 9.31 -1.38 -4.58
N ARG A 65 10.20 -0.85 -5.42
CA ARG A 65 10.19 -1.11 -6.87
C ARG A 65 10.66 -2.54 -7.12
N LEU A 66 9.91 -3.29 -7.92
CA LEU A 66 10.37 -4.57 -8.47
C LEU A 66 11.12 -4.29 -9.77
N HIS A 67 12.41 -4.59 -9.77
CA HIS A 67 13.26 -4.39 -10.94
C HIS A 67 13.10 -5.52 -11.96
N GLY A 68 13.13 -5.15 -13.24
CA GLY A 68 13.18 -6.10 -14.35
C GLY A 68 14.51 -6.84 -14.46
N PRO A 69 14.55 -7.92 -15.25
CA PRO A 69 15.80 -8.54 -15.65
C PRO A 69 16.65 -7.50 -16.39
N GLY A 70 17.74 -7.06 -15.75
CA GLY A 70 18.54 -5.89 -16.16
C GLY A 70 18.86 -4.93 -15.01
N GLY A 71 18.24 -5.11 -13.84
CA GLY A 71 18.59 -4.36 -12.63
C GLY A 71 17.90 -3.00 -12.52
N PRO A 72 18.47 -2.04 -11.77
CA PRO A 72 17.83 -0.77 -11.46
C PRO A 72 17.40 0.06 -12.67
N ASP A 73 18.14 -0.02 -13.77
CA ASP A 73 17.90 0.79 -14.97
C ASP A 73 16.88 0.16 -15.94
N ALA A 74 16.49 -1.10 -15.69
CA ALA A 74 15.45 -1.76 -16.48
C ALA A 74 14.05 -1.22 -16.15
N PRO A 75 13.07 -1.38 -17.06
CA PRO A 75 11.66 -1.11 -16.75
C PRO A 75 11.22 -1.83 -15.46
N ALA A 76 10.38 -1.17 -14.67
CA ALA A 76 9.84 -1.78 -13.46
C ALA A 76 8.90 -2.94 -13.83
N LEU A 77 9.01 -4.06 -13.13
CA LEU A 77 8.02 -5.14 -13.21
C LEU A 77 6.76 -4.82 -12.40
N GLY A 78 6.89 -3.90 -11.44
CA GLY A 78 5.80 -3.48 -10.58
C GLY A 78 6.29 -2.97 -9.23
N LEU A 79 5.42 -3.08 -8.24
CA LEU A 79 5.61 -2.58 -6.90
C LEU A 79 5.32 -3.69 -5.89
N VAL A 80 6.15 -3.83 -4.87
CA VAL A 80 5.80 -4.55 -3.64
C VAL A 80 5.40 -3.54 -2.59
N VAL A 81 4.25 -3.78 -1.96
CA VAL A 81 3.78 -2.97 -0.83
C VAL A 81 3.67 -3.88 0.39
N ALA A 82 4.44 -3.55 1.43
CA ALA A 82 4.26 -4.12 2.75
C ALA A 82 3.31 -3.23 3.55
N VAL A 83 2.27 -3.81 4.15
CA VAL A 83 1.23 -3.10 4.88
C VAL A 83 1.08 -3.71 6.26
N VAL A 84 1.17 -2.88 7.30
CA VAL A 84 0.95 -3.29 8.69
C VAL A 84 -0.19 -2.45 9.26
N ASP A 85 -1.25 -3.09 9.75
CA ASP A 85 -2.29 -2.39 10.51
C ASP A 85 -1.71 -1.95 11.87
N VAL A 86 -1.72 -0.65 12.10
CA VAL A 86 -1.19 0.00 13.31
C VAL A 86 -2.27 0.79 14.04
N THR A 87 -3.55 0.54 13.74
CA THR A 87 -4.69 1.30 14.27
C THR A 87 -4.68 1.35 15.80
N GLU A 88 -4.52 0.22 16.49
CA GLU A 88 -4.50 0.19 17.95
C GLU A 88 -3.24 0.85 18.52
N ARG A 89 -2.09 0.69 17.85
CA ARG A 89 -0.82 1.33 18.25
C ARG A 89 -0.92 2.84 18.20
N GLU A 90 -1.58 3.40 17.19
CA GLU A 90 -1.74 4.85 17.03
C GLU A 90 -2.85 5.42 17.93
N ARG A 91 -3.94 4.68 18.19
CA ARG A 91 -4.94 5.10 19.20
C ARG A 91 -4.34 5.27 20.58
N GLY A 92 -3.40 4.40 20.98
CA GLY A 92 -2.72 4.53 22.28
C GLY A 92 -1.75 5.71 22.38
N ARG A 93 -1.47 6.42 21.28
CA ARG A 93 -0.59 7.60 21.25
C ARG A 93 -1.38 8.92 21.17
N ALA A 94 -2.67 8.86 20.87
CA ALA A 94 -3.56 10.01 20.71
C ALA A 94 -4.14 10.49 22.04
#